data_AF-A0A7Y3ED45-F1
#
_entry.id   AF-A0A7Y3ED45-F1
#
_cell.length_a   1.000
_cell.length_b   1.000
_cell.length_c   1.000
_cell.angle_alpha   90.00
_cell.angle_beta   90.00
_cell.angle_gamma   90.00
#
_symmetry.space_group_name_H-M   'P 1'
#
loop_
_entity.id
_entity.type
_entity.pdbx_description
1 polymer ?
#
loop_
_entity_poly.entity_id
_entity_poly.type
_entity_poly.pdbx_seq_one_letter_code
_entity_poly.pdbx_strand_id
1 'polypeptide(L)'
;MLGIAAGIDDLIALGRGDPDFHTPSHIVDAAKAALDANRHHYTGPTGIQPLREAIAADLTARYGLDYGPDEIVVTAGAQEGIMLTMLGLCSPGDEVLITSPRFTSYDSA
;
A
#
# COMPACT_ATOMS: atom_id res chain seq x y z
N MET A 1 0.01 -15.47 -17.91
CA MET A 1 -1.24 -15.05 -18.59
C MET A 1 -1.12 -13.66 -19.18
N LEU A 2 -0.79 -12.60 -18.42
CA LEU A 2 -0.66 -11.24 -18.96
C LEU A 2 0.33 -11.11 -20.13
N GLY A 3 1.48 -11.78 -20.06
CA GLY A 3 2.46 -11.77 -21.16
C GLY A 3 1.98 -12.45 -22.44
N ILE A 4 1.08 -13.44 -22.34
CA ILE A 4 0.46 -14.08 -23.51
C ILE A 4 -0.63 -13.14 -24.08
N ALA A 5 -1.44 -12.55 -23.20
CA ALA A 5 -2.49 -11.61 -23.57
C ALA A 5 -1.95 -10.40 -24.35
N ALA A 6 -0.78 -9.89 -23.97
CA ALA A 6 -0.13 -8.77 -24.65
C ALA A 6 0.28 -9.04 -26.11
N GLY A 7 0.36 -10.31 -26.53
CA GLY A 7 0.73 -10.71 -27.89
C GLY A 7 -0.47 -11.03 -28.80
N ILE A 8 -1.70 -10.82 -28.34
CA ILE A 8 -2.92 -11.12 -29.09
C ILE A 8 -3.60 -9.81 -29.48
N ASP A 9 -3.77 -9.58 -30.78
CA ASP A 9 -4.48 -8.41 -31.29
C ASP A 9 -5.97 -8.46 -30.93
N ASP A 10 -6.56 -7.29 -30.68
CA ASP A 10 -7.99 -7.10 -30.38
C ASP A 10 -8.50 -7.88 -29.14
N LEU A 11 -7.61 -8.16 -28.19
CA LEU A 11 -7.96 -8.81 -26.93
C LEU A 11 -8.39 -7.77 -25.86
N ILE A 12 -9.55 -8.01 -25.23
CA ILE A 12 -9.96 -7.27 -24.03
C ILE A 12 -9.39 -7.94 -22.78
N ALA A 13 -8.46 -7.27 -22.09
CA ALA A 13 -7.84 -7.77 -20.87
C ALA A 13 -8.66 -7.37 -19.63
N LEU A 14 -9.27 -8.37 -18.95
CA LEU A 14 -10.07 -8.18 -17.72
C LEU A 14 -9.37 -8.66 -16.43
N GLY A 15 -8.08 -9.02 -16.51
CA GLY A 15 -7.31 -9.54 -15.37
C GLY A 15 -6.42 -8.52 -14.66
N ARG A 16 -6.47 -7.25 -15.06
CA ARG A 16 -5.64 -6.17 -14.51
C ARG A 16 -6.32 -5.59 -13.27
N GLY A 17 -5.58 -5.43 -12.17
CA GLY A 17 -6.11 -5.03 -10.87
C GLY A 17 -5.80 -3.59 -10.45
N ASP A 18 -4.99 -2.86 -11.23
CA ASP A 18 -4.74 -1.43 -11.00
C ASP A 18 -5.75 -0.55 -11.76
N PRO A 19 -6.02 0.68 -11.25
CA PRO A 19 -6.95 1.60 -11.88
C PRO A 19 -6.55 2.03 -13.29
N ASP A 20 -7.55 2.36 -14.12
CA ASP A 20 -7.41 2.91 -15.47
C ASP A 20 -7.27 4.44 -15.51
N PHE A 21 -7.57 5.12 -14.40
CA PHE A 21 -7.45 6.57 -14.28
C PHE A 21 -6.05 7.02 -13.83
N HIS A 22 -5.65 8.20 -14.29
CA HIS A 22 -4.42 8.85 -13.84
C HIS A 22 -4.52 9.31 -12.39
N THR A 23 -3.36 9.35 -11.72
CA THR A 23 -3.24 10.02 -10.42
C THR A 23 -3.76 11.46 -10.52
N PRO A 24 -4.67 11.91 -9.63
CA PRO A 24 -5.19 13.27 -9.62
C PRO A 24 -4.09 14.35 -9.64
N SER A 25 -4.30 15.42 -10.40
CA SER A 25 -3.27 16.46 -10.65
C SER A 25 -2.70 17.07 -9.38
N HIS A 26 -3.54 17.35 -8.38
CA HIS A 26 -3.09 17.94 -7.11
C HIS A 26 -2.08 17.05 -6.35
N ILE A 27 -2.16 15.72 -6.50
CA ILE A 27 -1.19 14.79 -5.90
C ILE A 27 0.12 14.83 -6.68
N VAL A 28 0.04 14.85 -8.01
CA VAL A 28 1.21 14.97 -8.89
C VAL A 28 1.95 16.28 -8.63
N ASP A 29 1.23 17.39 -8.45
CA ASP A 29 1.80 18.70 -8.18
C ASP A 29 2.42 18.76 -6.77
N ALA A 30 1.83 18.11 -5.77
CA ALA A 30 2.44 17.98 -4.44
C ALA A 30 3.76 17.19 -4.47
N ALA A 31 3.84 16.14 -5.29
CA ALA A 31 5.07 15.38 -5.47
C ALA A 31 6.17 16.22 -6.15
N LYS A 32 5.83 17.00 -7.18
CA LYS A 32 6.78 17.94 -7.82
C LYS A 32 7.27 18.99 -6.83
N ALA A 33 6.36 19.62 -6.09
CA ALA A 33 6.72 20.60 -5.07
C ALA A 33 7.62 20.01 -3.97
N ALA A 34 7.42 18.74 -3.60
CA ALA A 34 8.30 18.05 -2.66
C ALA A 34 9.72 17.87 -3.23
N LEU A 35 9.85 17.54 -4.52
CA LEU A 35 11.13 17.45 -5.21
C LEU A 35 11.82 18.81 -5.28
N ASP A 36 11.10 19.86 -5.69
CA ASP A 36 11.60 21.24 -5.76
C ASP A 36 12.08 21.75 -4.39
N ALA A 37 11.42 21.29 -3.31
CA ALA A 37 11.77 21.59 -1.93
C ALA A 37 12.84 20.65 -1.34
N ASN A 38 13.53 19.83 -2.15
CA ASN A 38 14.57 18.88 -1.75
C ASN A 38 14.11 17.81 -0.73
N ARG A 39 12.82 17.44 -0.73
CA ARG A 39 12.26 16.39 0.14
C ARG A 39 12.49 14.98 -0.41
N HIS A 40 13.75 14.68 -0.73
CA HIS A 40 14.20 13.44 -1.37
C HIS A 40 15.32 12.71 -0.60
N HIS A 41 15.54 13.10 0.67
CA HIS A 41 16.43 12.39 1.59
C HIS A 41 15.65 11.37 2.42
N TYR A 42 16.39 10.58 3.22
CA TYR A 42 15.77 9.62 4.13
C TYR A 42 14.72 10.27 5.03
N THR A 43 13.61 9.55 5.20
CA THR A 43 12.59 9.84 6.20
C THR A 43 12.85 9.01 7.45
N GLY A 44 12.05 9.21 8.50
CA GLY A 44 12.02 8.29 9.63
C GLY A 44 11.62 6.87 9.19
N PRO A 45 12.04 5.82 9.92
CA PRO A 45 11.80 4.42 9.55
C PRO A 45 10.31 4.04 9.53
N THR A 46 9.48 4.75 10.29
CA THR A 46 8.01 4.57 10.30
C THR A 46 7.27 5.51 9.34
N GLY A 47 7.99 6.38 8.63
CA GLY A 47 7.42 7.44 7.78
C GLY A 47 7.44 8.83 8.43
N ILE A 48 7.16 9.85 7.62
CA ILE A 48 7.12 11.25 8.08
C ILE A 48 5.95 11.49 9.02
N GLN A 49 6.17 12.26 10.09
CA GLN A 49 5.14 12.57 11.09
C GLN A 49 3.84 13.13 10.50
N PRO A 50 3.86 14.12 9.56
CA PRO A 50 2.62 14.68 9.04
C PRO A 50 1.76 13.67 8.27
N LEU A 51 2.38 12.66 7.65
CA LEU A 51 1.65 11.61 6.94
C LEU A 51 0.98 10.65 7.92
N ARG A 52 1.68 10.27 9.01
CA ARG A 52 1.12 9.40 10.05
C ARG A 52 -0.06 10.06 10.77
N GLU A 53 0.04 11.35 11.08
CA GLU A 53 -1.07 12.15 11.65
C GLU A 53 -2.27 12.21 10.70
N ALA A 54 -2.02 12.46 9.41
CA ALA A 54 -3.09 12.49 8.41
C ALA A 54 -3.80 11.13 8.26
N ILE A 55 -3.04 10.02 8.30
CA ILE A 55 -3.60 8.67 8.25
C ILE A 55 -4.46 8.40 9.51
N ALA A 56 -3.96 8.71 10.70
CA ALA A 56 -4.70 8.54 11.94
C ALA A 56 -6.04 9.30 11.92
N ALA A 57 -6.01 10.59 11.53
CA ALA A 57 -7.21 11.40 11.40
C ALA A 57 -8.20 10.85 10.36
N ASP A 58 -7.69 10.33 9.23
CA ASP A 58 -8.51 9.71 8.19
C ASP A 58 -9.19 8.43 8.67
N LEU A 59 -8.47 7.59 9.42
CA LEU A 59 -9.00 6.37 10.01
C LEU A 59 -10.12 6.66 11.01
N THR A 60 -9.96 7.67 11.86
CA THR A 60 -11.01 8.11 12.78
C THR A 60 -12.21 8.67 12.02
N ALA A 61 -11.99 9.54 11.04
CA ALA A 61 -13.08 10.19 10.32
C ALA A 61 -13.91 9.23 9.45
N ARG A 62 -13.27 8.25 8.78
CA ARG A 62 -13.95 7.33 7.86
C ARG A 62 -14.46 6.06 8.52
N TYR A 63 -13.72 5.54 9.50
CA TYR A 63 -13.97 4.22 10.06
C TYR A 63 -14.22 4.23 11.57
N GLY A 64 -14.12 5.40 12.24
CA GLY A 64 -14.28 5.50 13.70
C GLY A 64 -13.16 4.81 14.48
N LEU A 65 -12.00 4.60 13.87
CA LEU A 65 -10.84 3.97 14.49
C LEU A 65 -9.93 5.04 15.09
N ASP A 66 -9.73 4.98 16.40
CA ASP A 66 -8.90 5.93 17.16
C ASP A 66 -7.50 5.35 17.39
N TYR A 67 -6.54 5.78 16.57
CA TYR A 67 -5.13 5.38 16.65
C TYR A 67 -4.24 6.61 16.80
N GLY A 68 -3.20 6.49 17.62
CA GLY A 68 -2.12 7.46 17.69
C GLY A 68 -1.23 7.41 16.43
N PRO A 69 -0.58 8.52 16.04
CA PRO A 69 0.38 8.50 14.93
C PRO A 69 1.58 7.58 15.19
N ASP A 70 1.88 7.24 16.44
CA ASP A 70 2.88 6.26 16.87
C ASP A 70 2.46 4.80 16.66
N GLU A 71 1.18 4.55 16.41
CA GLU A 71 0.62 3.24 16.03
C GLU A 71 0.55 3.06 14.50
N ILE A 72 1.04 4.04 13.72
CA ILE A 72 1.03 4.01 12.25
C ILE A 72 2.45 3.82 11.70
N VAL A 73 2.60 2.89 10.75
CA VAL A 73 3.82 2.67 9.98
C VAL A 73 3.52 2.80 8.49
N VAL A 74 4.28 3.64 7.79
CA VAL A 74 4.17 3.82 6.33
C VAL A 74 5.13 2.86 5.62
N THR A 75 4.60 2.04 4.72
CA THR A 75 5.35 1.04 3.95
C THR A 75 5.36 1.37 2.44
N ALA A 76 6.22 0.71 1.68
CA ALA A 76 6.28 0.72 0.22
C ALA A 76 5.10 -0.08 -0.38
N GLY A 77 3.89 0.43 -0.16
CA GLY A 77 2.65 -0.22 -0.54
C GLY A 77 2.14 -1.24 0.48
N ALA A 78 0.89 -1.64 0.32
CA ALA A 78 0.20 -2.51 1.29
C ALA A 78 0.77 -3.93 1.35
N GLN A 79 1.40 -4.42 0.28
CA GLN A 79 1.99 -5.76 0.25
C GLN A 79 3.15 -5.90 1.23
N GLU A 80 4.01 -4.88 1.35
CA GLU A 80 5.06 -4.86 2.38
C GLU A 80 4.45 -4.82 3.79
N GLY A 81 3.38 -4.04 3.99
CA GLY A 81 2.68 -4.01 5.28
C GLY A 81 2.16 -5.38 5.72
N ILE A 82 1.60 -6.16 4.79
CA ILE A 82 1.15 -7.54 5.07
C ILE A 82 2.35 -8.43 5.44
N MET A 83 3.44 -8.39 4.66
CA MET A 83 4.65 -9.15 4.93
C MET A 83 5.26 -8.83 6.30
N LEU A 84 5.42 -7.54 6.63
CA LEU A 84 5.93 -7.11 7.94
C LEU A 84 5.01 -7.54 9.09
N THR A 85 3.70 -7.57 8.87
CA THR A 85 2.74 -8.08 9.86
C THR A 85 2.96 -9.56 10.14
N MET A 86 3.11 -10.38 9.09
CA MET A 86 3.37 -11.82 9.25
C MET A 86 4.71 -12.07 9.93
N LEU A 87 5.78 -11.41 9.46
CA LEU A 87 7.12 -11.54 10.05
C LEU A 87 7.21 -11.04 11.50
N GLY A 88 6.38 -10.05 11.87
CA GLY A 88 6.37 -9.47 13.21
C GLY A 88 5.52 -10.26 14.21
N LEU A 89 4.50 -10.99 13.75
CA LEU A 89 3.52 -11.66 14.61
C LEU A 89 3.64 -13.19 14.63
N CYS A 90 4.16 -13.81 13.57
CA CYS A 90 4.20 -15.28 13.44
C CYS A 90 5.60 -15.85 13.71
N SER A 91 5.63 -17.01 14.35
CA SER A 91 6.81 -17.85 14.58
C SER A 91 6.77 -19.13 13.74
N PRO A 92 7.91 -19.83 13.55
CA PRO A 92 7.91 -21.13 12.88
C PRO A 92 6.97 -22.12 13.56
N GLY A 93 6.01 -22.65 12.78
CA GLY A 93 5.00 -23.59 13.25
C GLY A 93 3.65 -22.95 13.57
N ASP A 94 3.55 -21.62 13.60
CA ASP A 94 2.26 -20.94 13.71
C ASP A 94 1.44 -21.12 12.42
N GLU A 95 0.13 -21.22 12.57
CA GLU A 95 -0.81 -21.35 11.46
C GLU A 95 -1.61 -20.06 11.29
N VAL A 96 -1.69 -19.57 10.03
CA VAL A 96 -2.48 -18.40 9.66
C VAL A 96 -3.71 -18.86 8.89
N LEU A 97 -4.90 -18.53 9.39
CA LEU A 97 -6.16 -18.83 8.71
C LEU A 97 -6.38 -17.86 7.55
N ILE A 98 -6.52 -18.40 6.33
CA ILE A 98 -6.78 -17.60 5.13
C ILE A 98 -8.02 -18.13 4.42
N THR A 99 -9.01 -17.26 4.21
CA THR A 99 -10.27 -17.60 3.54
C THR A 99 -10.06 -17.89 2.04
N SER A 100 -11.03 -18.53 1.39
CA SER A 100 -10.99 -18.82 -0.05
C SER A 100 -12.30 -18.39 -0.72
N PRO A 101 -12.27 -17.64 -1.84
CA PRO A 101 -11.09 -17.13 -2.56
C PRO A 101 -10.37 -15.99 -1.81
N ARG A 102 -9.11 -15.74 -2.15
CA ARG A 102 -8.22 -14.79 -1.45
C ARG A 102 -7.36 -13.94 -2.37
N PHE A 103 -6.80 -12.87 -1.81
CA PHE A 103 -5.70 -12.15 -2.41
C PHE A 103 -4.43 -12.99 -2.39
N THR A 104 -3.77 -13.11 -3.55
CA THR A 104 -2.61 -14.00 -3.75
C THR A 104 -1.42 -13.67 -2.86
N SER A 105 -1.27 -12.40 -2.47
CA SER A 105 -0.12 -11.99 -1.64
C SER A 105 -0.13 -12.62 -0.24
N TYR A 106 -1.28 -13.09 0.25
CA TYR A 106 -1.34 -13.81 1.53
C TYR A 106 -0.61 -15.16 1.49
N ASP A 107 -0.46 -15.78 0.31
CA ASP A 107 0.21 -17.08 0.16
C ASP A 107 1.73 -16.97 0.12
N SER A 108 2.24 -15.76 -0.09
CA SER A 108 3.66 -15.44 -0.21
C SER A 108 4.16 -14.52 0.89
N ALA A 109 3.27 -14.09 1.79
CA ALA A 109 3.60 -13.23 2.93
C ALA A 109 4.19 -14.06 4.08
#